data_AF-K1SQX6-F1
#
_entry.id   AF-K1SQX6-F1
#
_cell.length_a   1.000
_cell.length_b   1.000
_cell.length_c   1.000
_cell.angle_alpha   90.00
_cell.angle_beta   90.00
_cell.angle_gamma   90.00
#
_symmetry.space_group_name_H-M   'P 1'
#
loop_
_entity.id
_entity.type
_entity.pdbx_description
1 polymer ?
#
loop_
_entity_poly.entity_id
_entity_poly.type
_entity_poly.pdbx_seq_one_letter_code
_entity_poly.pdbx_strand_id
1 'polypeptide(L)'
;NNTNGSEAGRTADAKYNEDYVEAQMKKMKTNFFDKGYPVVIGEFGANQRLAIGKDAVHDASVKDYYKAVVTSAINNGCVPMAWDTNSGLPSMTIFNRAGASVSNANMLESIKAAVAAAKWPANKKRDIKSLGLI
;
A
#
# COMPACT_ATOMS: atom_id res chain seq x y z
N ASN A 1 -7.05 9.37 -7.38
CA ASN A 1 -8.07 9.02 -6.38
C ASN A 1 -9.15 8.24 -7.10
N ASN A 2 -9.25 6.96 -6.78
CA ASN A 2 -10.08 5.97 -7.44
C ASN A 2 -11.58 6.15 -7.15
N THR A 3 -11.93 7.15 -6.33
CA THR A 3 -13.30 7.56 -5.98
C THR A 3 -14.07 8.20 -7.12
N ASN A 4 -13.36 8.85 -8.05
CA ASN A 4 -13.94 9.61 -9.17
C ASN A 4 -13.48 9.02 -10.50
N GLY A 5 -13.52 7.68 -10.61
CA GLY A 5 -13.09 6.96 -11.81
C GLY A 5 -13.63 7.62 -13.08
N SER A 6 -12.75 7.82 -14.06
CA SER A 6 -13.06 8.54 -15.29
C SER A 6 -13.99 7.77 -16.25
N GLU A 7 -14.32 6.52 -15.93
CA GLU A 7 -15.14 5.64 -16.75
C GLU A 7 -16.27 5.01 -15.93
N ALA A 8 -17.50 5.11 -16.44
CA ALA A 8 -18.70 4.52 -15.84
C ALA A 8 -18.54 3.01 -15.66
N GLY A 9 -18.85 2.49 -14.47
CA GLY A 9 -18.74 1.06 -14.15
C GLY A 9 -17.34 0.59 -13.74
N ARG A 10 -16.36 1.51 -13.66
CA ARG A 10 -14.98 1.21 -13.24
C ARG A 10 -14.54 1.95 -11.97
N THR A 11 -15.45 2.69 -11.36
CA THR A 11 -15.30 3.25 -10.02
C THR A 11 -15.33 2.14 -8.97
N ALA A 12 -14.43 2.21 -7.99
CA ALA A 12 -14.59 1.41 -6.78
C ALA A 12 -15.96 1.74 -6.16
N ASP A 13 -16.59 0.77 -5.49
CA ASP A 13 -17.70 1.06 -4.61
C ASP A 13 -17.24 2.20 -3.67
N ALA A 14 -18.04 3.27 -3.57
CA ALA A 14 -17.72 4.44 -2.77
C ALA A 14 -17.36 4.09 -1.31
N LYS A 15 -17.79 2.92 -0.84
CA LYS A 15 -17.49 2.37 0.48
C LYS A 15 -16.09 1.75 0.63
N TYR A 16 -15.44 1.32 -0.45
CA TYR A 16 -14.20 0.53 -0.44
C TYR A 16 -13.10 1.18 -1.28
N ASN A 17 -12.78 2.42 -0.93
CA ASN A 17 -11.81 3.28 -1.59
C ASN A 17 -10.58 3.57 -0.69
N GLU A 18 -9.79 4.58 -1.03
CA GLU A 18 -8.64 5.05 -0.26
C GLU A 18 -9.00 5.44 1.18
N ASP A 19 -10.18 6.02 1.44
CA ASP A 19 -10.64 6.35 2.79
C ASP A 19 -10.89 5.08 3.62
N TYR A 20 -11.38 4.01 2.99
CA TYR A 20 -11.53 2.72 3.65
C TYR A 20 -10.19 2.11 4.03
N VAL A 21 -9.18 2.21 3.15
CA VAL A 21 -7.80 1.77 3.43
C VAL A 21 -7.26 2.52 4.65
N GLU A 22 -7.38 3.85 4.66
CA GLU A 22 -6.95 4.67 5.79
C GLU A 22 -7.67 4.30 7.09
N ALA A 23 -8.99 4.10 7.02
CA ALA A 23 -9.77 3.68 8.19
C ALA A 23 -9.32 2.31 8.74
N GLN A 24 -8.92 1.35 7.90
CA GLN A 24 -8.38 0.07 8.38
C GLN A 24 -6.99 0.24 8.99
N MET A 25 -6.08 0.99 8.35
CA MET A 25 -4.73 1.20 8.88
C MET A 25 -4.76 1.95 10.21
N LYS A 26 -5.68 2.90 10.38
CA LYS A 26 -5.90 3.59 11.66
C LYS A 26 -6.30 2.65 12.80
N LYS A 27 -7.06 1.58 12.52
CA LYS A 27 -7.36 0.55 13.53
C LYS A 27 -6.10 -0.16 14.00
N MET A 28 -5.16 -0.44 13.08
CA MET A 28 -3.88 -1.06 13.42
C MET A 28 -3.04 -0.12 14.29
N LYS A 29 -3.03 1.18 13.97
CA LYS A 29 -2.36 2.20 14.77
C LYS A 29 -2.90 2.24 16.21
N THR A 30 -4.20 2.41 16.37
CA THR A 30 -4.86 2.58 17.68
C THR A 30 -4.75 1.33 18.55
N ASN A 31 -4.89 0.14 17.95
CA ASN A 31 -4.96 -1.09 18.73
C ASN A 31 -3.59 -1.71 19.02
N PHE A 32 -2.56 -1.42 18.23
CA PHE A 32 -1.25 -2.04 18.33
C PHE A 32 -0.10 -1.02 18.39
N PHE A 33 0.11 -0.23 17.34
CA PHE A 33 1.27 0.67 17.25
C PHE A 33 1.36 1.65 18.42
N ASP A 34 0.25 2.32 18.75
CA ASP A 34 0.17 3.29 19.85
C ASP A 34 0.34 2.66 21.24
N LYS A 35 0.23 1.32 21.32
CA LYS A 35 0.49 0.55 22.53
C LYS A 35 1.91 0.00 22.60
N GLY A 36 2.75 0.28 21.60
CA GLY A 36 4.15 -0.15 21.55
C GLY A 36 4.39 -1.44 20.75
N TYR A 37 3.35 -2.02 20.13
CA TYR A 37 3.50 -3.25 19.35
C TYR A 37 3.78 -2.92 17.88
N PRO A 38 4.89 -3.43 17.29
CA PRO A 38 5.14 -3.25 15.87
C PRO A 38 4.07 -3.99 15.05
N VAL A 39 3.67 -3.40 13.92
CA VAL A 39 2.68 -3.98 13.01
C VAL A 39 3.29 -4.21 11.64
N VAL A 40 3.09 -5.42 11.11
CA VAL A 40 3.38 -5.77 9.73
C VAL A 40 2.05 -6.10 9.04
N ILE A 41 1.79 -5.46 7.90
CA ILE A 41 0.76 -5.91 6.97
C ILE A 41 1.45 -6.94 6.09
N GLY A 42 1.33 -8.21 6.48
CA GLY A 42 2.13 -9.32 5.92
C GLY A 42 1.93 -9.54 4.43
N GLU A 43 0.76 -9.17 3.91
CA GLU A 43 0.43 -9.27 2.50
C GLU A 43 -0.49 -8.11 2.09
N PHE A 44 -0.22 -7.52 0.94
CA PHE A 44 -1.17 -6.70 0.21
C PHE A 44 -0.88 -6.81 -1.30
N GLY A 45 -1.87 -6.50 -2.11
CA GLY A 45 -1.66 -6.39 -3.55
C GLY A 45 -2.96 -6.25 -4.32
N ALA A 46 -2.81 -5.81 -5.57
CA ALA A 46 -3.89 -5.78 -6.55
C ALA A 46 -3.35 -6.35 -7.86
N ASN A 47 -4.17 -7.13 -8.56
CA ASN A 47 -3.77 -7.76 -9.80
C ASN A 47 -3.61 -6.72 -10.93
N GLN A 48 -2.46 -6.75 -11.58
CA GLN A 48 -2.37 -6.29 -12.96
C GLN A 48 -3.11 -7.29 -13.85
N ARG A 49 -4.15 -6.86 -14.57
CA ARG A 49 -4.98 -7.76 -15.37
C ARG A 49 -4.43 -8.02 -16.76
N LEU A 50 -3.92 -6.96 -17.40
CA LEU A 50 -3.44 -6.96 -18.78
C LEU A 50 -2.00 -6.47 -18.84
N ALA A 51 -1.33 -6.64 -19.97
CA ALA A 51 -0.01 -6.04 -20.18
C ALA A 51 -0.09 -4.51 -19.98
N ILE A 52 0.91 -3.93 -19.33
CA ILE A 52 0.98 -2.48 -19.08
C ILE A 52 0.85 -1.73 -20.42
N GLY A 53 0.03 -0.69 -20.43
CA GLY A 53 -0.30 0.12 -21.60
C GLY A 53 -1.52 -0.37 -22.39
N LYS A 54 -2.07 -1.56 -22.10
CA LYS A 54 -3.30 -2.05 -22.76
C LYS A 54 -4.57 -1.40 -22.24
N ASP A 55 -4.56 -0.94 -21.00
CA ASP A 55 -5.70 -0.30 -20.35
C ASP A 55 -5.18 0.74 -19.36
N ALA A 56 -5.04 1.98 -19.84
CA ALA A 56 -4.43 3.07 -19.08
C ALA A 56 -5.20 3.40 -17.79
N VAL A 57 -6.52 3.23 -17.79
CA VAL A 57 -7.36 3.45 -16.60
C VAL A 57 -7.08 2.36 -15.56
N HIS A 58 -6.97 1.10 -15.98
CA HIS A 58 -6.58 0.00 -15.08
C HIS A 58 -5.17 0.20 -14.52
N ASP A 59 -4.21 0.57 -15.36
CA ASP A 59 -2.84 0.84 -14.94
C ASP A 59 -2.78 1.96 -13.89
N ALA A 60 -3.55 3.04 -14.10
CA ALA A 60 -3.68 4.12 -13.14
C ALA A 60 -4.29 3.64 -11.81
N SER A 61 -5.35 2.82 -11.84
CA SER A 61 -5.95 2.26 -10.63
C SER A 61 -4.98 1.37 -9.84
N VAL A 62 -4.16 0.55 -10.52
CA VAL A 62 -3.12 -0.24 -9.85
C VAL A 62 -2.08 0.68 -9.20
N LYS A 63 -1.62 1.72 -9.90
CA LYS A 63 -0.68 2.70 -9.34
C LYS A 63 -1.25 3.39 -8.09
N ASP A 64 -2.50 3.84 -8.16
CA ASP A 64 -3.19 4.53 -7.07
C ASP A 64 -3.40 3.60 -5.86
N TYR A 65 -3.81 2.34 -6.08
CA TYR A 65 -4.00 1.35 -5.02
C TYR A 65 -2.70 1.11 -4.23
N TYR A 66 -1.59 0.79 -4.91
CA TYR A 66 -0.32 0.53 -4.24
C TYR A 66 0.18 1.78 -3.50
N LYS A 67 0.00 2.97 -4.08
CA LYS A 67 0.36 4.22 -3.43
C LYS A 67 -0.47 4.46 -2.17
N ALA A 68 -1.78 4.26 -2.22
CA ALA A 68 -2.69 4.46 -1.10
C ALA A 68 -2.38 3.52 0.06
N VAL A 69 -2.26 2.21 -0.21
CA VAL A 69 -1.97 1.20 0.83
C VAL A 69 -0.62 1.47 1.50
N VAL A 70 0.44 1.70 0.72
CA VAL A 70 1.78 1.90 1.27
C VAL A 70 1.87 3.21 2.06
N THR A 71 1.31 4.30 1.52
CA THR A 71 1.31 5.59 2.21
C THR A 71 0.53 5.52 3.53
N SER A 72 -0.67 4.94 3.49
CA SER A 72 -1.55 4.81 4.65
C SER A 72 -0.94 3.91 5.72
N ALA A 73 -0.39 2.75 5.33
CA ALA A 73 0.26 1.83 6.25
C ALA A 73 1.42 2.50 7.00
N ILE A 74 2.34 3.15 6.28
CA ILE A 74 3.50 3.83 6.88
C ILE A 74 3.06 4.96 7.81
N ASN A 75 2.11 5.80 7.38
CA ASN A 75 1.58 6.90 8.19
C ASN A 75 0.92 6.43 9.49
N ASN A 76 0.44 5.19 9.51
CA ASN A 76 -0.19 4.55 10.66
C ASN A 76 0.74 3.58 11.41
N GLY A 77 2.05 3.62 11.15
CA GLY A 77 3.04 2.85 11.90
C GLY A 77 3.07 1.36 11.55
N CYS A 78 2.62 1.01 10.35
CA CYS A 78 2.63 -0.35 9.83
C CYS A 78 3.70 -0.49 8.73
N VAL A 79 4.35 -1.66 8.67
CA VAL A 79 5.24 -2.03 7.56
C VAL A 79 4.46 -2.90 6.57
N PRO A 80 4.16 -2.42 5.34
CA PRO A 80 3.44 -3.21 4.36
C PRO A 80 4.36 -4.07 3.49
N MET A 81 3.99 -5.34 3.27
CA MET A 81 4.75 -6.29 2.45
C MET A 81 3.94 -6.68 1.21
N ALA A 82 4.43 -6.33 0.03
CA ALA A 82 3.75 -6.60 -1.23
C ALA A 82 3.81 -8.11 -1.55
N TRP A 83 2.66 -8.69 -1.91
CA TRP A 83 2.58 -10.09 -2.28
C TRP A 83 3.05 -10.30 -3.73
N ASP A 84 4.25 -10.85 -3.89
CA ASP A 84 4.84 -11.21 -5.18
C ASP A 84 4.93 -12.74 -5.29
N THR A 85 4.48 -13.32 -6.41
CA THR A 85 4.51 -14.78 -6.65
C THR A 85 5.29 -15.20 -7.89
N ASN A 86 5.91 -14.27 -8.62
CA ASN A 86 6.57 -14.54 -9.91
C ASN A 86 5.66 -15.28 -10.92
N SER A 87 4.37 -14.94 -10.95
CA SER A 87 3.34 -15.51 -11.83
C SER A 87 3.02 -14.60 -13.03
N GLY A 88 2.51 -15.20 -14.12
CA GLY A 88 1.98 -14.48 -15.29
C GLY A 88 0.63 -13.80 -15.02
N LEU A 89 0.18 -12.95 -15.96
CA LEU A 89 -1.06 -12.18 -15.81
C LEU A 89 -2.31 -13.09 -15.79
N PRO A 90 -3.37 -12.74 -15.04
CA PRO A 90 -3.43 -11.63 -14.09
C PRO A 90 -2.61 -11.92 -12.81
N SER A 91 -1.78 -10.99 -12.35
CA SER A 91 -0.96 -11.20 -11.15
C SER A 91 -0.56 -9.92 -10.42
N MET A 92 -0.08 -10.11 -9.19
CA MET A 92 0.56 -9.10 -8.34
C MET A 92 2.10 -9.11 -8.46
N THR A 93 2.65 -9.80 -9.46
CA THR A 93 4.10 -9.95 -9.64
C THR A 93 4.76 -8.60 -9.93
N ILE A 94 5.74 -8.23 -9.12
CA ILE A 94 6.56 -7.03 -9.27
C ILE A 94 7.89 -7.38 -9.94
N PHE A 95 8.48 -8.52 -9.57
CA PHE A 95 9.81 -8.93 -10.02
C PHE A 95 9.76 -10.22 -10.85
N ASN A 96 10.55 -10.24 -11.92
CA ASN A 96 10.95 -11.47 -12.59
C ASN A 96 12.15 -12.05 -11.82
N ARG A 97 11.90 -13.11 -11.06
CA ARG A 97 12.92 -13.73 -10.20
C ARG A 97 14.04 -14.39 -11.00
N ALA A 98 13.70 -15.04 -12.12
CA ALA A 98 14.68 -15.74 -12.95
C ALA A 98 15.61 -14.76 -13.69
N GLY A 99 15.05 -13.63 -14.14
CA GLY A 99 15.79 -12.61 -14.88
C GLY A 99 16.39 -11.49 -14.02
N ALA A 100 16.21 -11.53 -12.70
CA ALA A 100 16.60 -10.46 -11.77
C ALA A 100 16.17 -9.05 -12.25
N SER A 101 14.94 -8.95 -12.77
CA SER A 101 14.41 -7.73 -13.39
C SER A 101 13.03 -7.37 -12.87
N VAL A 102 12.56 -6.16 -13.19
CA VAL A 102 11.24 -5.67 -12.79
C VAL A 102 10.21 -6.08 -13.86
N SER A 103 9.21 -6.87 -13.46
CA SER A 103 8.08 -7.25 -14.32
C SER A 103 6.99 -6.17 -14.35
N ASN A 104 6.78 -5.47 -13.24
CA ASN A 104 5.75 -4.45 -13.12
C ASN A 104 6.30 -3.12 -12.56
N ALA A 105 6.71 -2.24 -13.47
CA ALA A 105 7.24 -0.93 -13.12
C ALA A 105 6.21 -0.04 -12.41
N ASN A 106 4.92 -0.13 -12.79
CA ASN A 106 3.85 0.66 -12.18
C ASN A 106 3.74 0.41 -10.67
N MET A 107 3.73 -0.86 -10.25
CA MET A 107 3.69 -1.23 -8.82
C MET A 107 4.94 -0.76 -8.09
N LEU A 108 6.14 -1.03 -8.64
CA LEU A 108 7.40 -0.70 -7.99
C LEU A 108 7.60 0.82 -7.82
N GLU A 109 7.31 1.60 -8.87
CA GLU A 109 7.39 3.06 -8.82
C GLU A 109 6.41 3.64 -7.80
N SER A 110 5.18 3.14 -7.75
CA SER A 110 4.19 3.58 -6.77
C SER A 110 4.62 3.27 -5.33
N ILE A 111 5.18 2.09 -5.07
CA ILE A 111 5.72 1.73 -3.75
C ILE A 111 6.86 2.70 -3.38
N LYS A 112 7.81 2.93 -4.29
CA LYS A 112 8.94 3.86 -4.05
C LYS A 112 8.46 5.28 -3.76
N ALA A 113 7.52 5.80 -4.56
CA ALA A 113 6.96 7.13 -4.38
C ALA A 113 6.19 7.25 -3.06
N ALA A 114 5.43 6.22 -2.67
CA ALA A 114 4.72 6.20 -1.40
C ALA A 114 5.66 6.17 -0.20
N VAL A 115 6.71 5.34 -0.24
CA VAL A 115 7.75 5.30 0.81
C VAL A 115 8.43 6.66 0.97
N ALA A 116 8.75 7.33 -0.14
CA ALA A 116 9.37 8.66 -0.09
C ALA A 116 8.45 9.76 0.45
N ALA A 117 7.14 9.65 0.23
CA ALA A 117 6.16 10.65 0.66
C ALA A 117 5.60 10.43 2.08
N ALA A 118 5.54 9.18 2.52
CA ALA A 118 4.94 8.81 3.80
C ALA A 118 5.81 9.21 5.00
N LYS A 119 5.16 9.41 6.14
CA LYS A 119 5.79 9.87 7.38
C LYS A 119 5.52 8.86 8.48
N TRP A 120 6.57 8.17 8.92
CA TRP A 120 6.46 7.25 10.05
C TRP A 120 6.05 8.00 11.33
N PRO A 121 4.98 7.59 12.02
CA PRO A 121 4.49 8.30 13.20
C PRO A 121 5.44 8.11 14.40
N ALA A 122 5.57 9.16 15.22
CA ALA A 122 6.26 9.04 16.50
C ALA A 122 5.49 8.08 17.43
N ASN A 123 6.19 7.11 18.02
CA ASN A 123 5.60 6.24 19.04
C ASN A 123 5.86 6.84 20.42
N LYS A 124 4.85 7.49 21.00
CA LYS A 124 4.98 8.15 22.31
C LYS A 124 5.49 7.19 23.38
N LYS A 125 5.09 5.91 23.41
CA LYS A 125 5.51 4.93 24.43
C LYS A 125 6.94 4.38 24.24
N ARG A 126 7.58 4.63 23.11
CA ARG A 126 9.01 4.29 22.89
C ARG A 126 9.94 5.47 23.19
N ASP A 127 9.38 6.65 23.44
CA ASP A 127 10.14 7.79 23.95
C ASP A 127 10.40 7.56 25.44
N ILE A 128 11.66 7.31 25.81
CA ILE A 128 12.07 7.00 27.18
C ILE A 128 11.65 8.11 28.15
N LYS A 129 11.53 9.36 27.67
CA LYS A 129 11.04 10.50 28.47
C LYS A 129 9.55 10.41 28.81
N SER A 130 8.73 9.80 27.96
CA SER A 130 7.29 9.68 28.20
C SER A 130 6.93 8.56 29.19
N LEU A 131 7.87 7.63 29.42
CA LEU A 131 7.73 6.52 30.34
C LEU A 131 8.01 6.91 31.80
N GLY A 132 8.37 8.17 32.08
CA GLY A 132 8.72 8.63 33.42
C GLY A 132 9.95 7.94 34.03
N LEU A 133 10.79 7.35 33.18
CA LEU A 133 12.01 6.63 33.56
C LEU A 133 13.24 7.54 33.62
N ILE A 134 13.10 8.83 33.27
CA ILE A 134 14.09 9.90 33.41
C ILE A 134 13.36 11.21 33.72
#